data_AF-A0AAT9HBD4-F1
#
_entry.id   AF-A0AAT9HBD4-F1
#
_cell.length_a   1.000
_cell.length_b   1.000
_cell.length_c   1.000
_cell.angle_alpha   90.00
_cell.angle_beta   90.00
_cell.angle_gamma   90.00
#
_symmetry.space_group_name_H-M   'P 1'
#
loop_
_entity.id
_entity.type
_entity.pdbx_description
1 polymer ?
#
loop_
_entity_poly.entity_id
_entity_poly.type
_entity_poly.pdbx_seq_one_letter_code
_entity_poly.pdbx_strand_id
1 'polypeptide(L)'
;MPVKNDGPDDGATLSKSEQTRALILETAMRLFQERGYDKTTMRAIAKEAGVSVGNAYYYFEGKEHLIQGFYDRIAAEHQVAAREVLSRETDLEARLAGVLKTWLDIATPYHEFAVQFFKNAADPDSPLSPFSPSRSTRAWRRSASTARCSRARRRRCRRNCGTSCRS
;
A
#
# COMPACT_ATOMS: atom_id res chain seq x y z
N MET A 1 -32.70 18.78 5.66
CA MET A 1 -31.25 18.51 5.59
C MET A 1 -30.91 17.97 4.21
N PRO A 2 -30.17 18.73 3.41
CA PRO A 2 -29.26 18.06 2.47
C PRO A 2 -27.96 18.83 2.26
N VAL A 3 -26.83 18.13 2.19
CA VAL A 3 -25.76 18.55 1.29
C VAL A 3 -25.26 17.28 0.59
N LYS A 4 -25.71 17.10 -0.65
CA LYS A 4 -25.01 16.31 -1.67
C LYS A 4 -23.97 17.24 -2.29
N ASN A 5 -22.74 16.76 -2.43
CA ASN A 5 -21.78 17.34 -3.35
C ASN A 5 -21.14 16.16 -4.11
N ASP A 6 -21.72 15.86 -5.27
CA ASP A 6 -21.10 15.06 -6.32
C ASP A 6 -20.60 16.05 -7.39
N GLY A 7 -19.30 16.33 -7.39
CA GLY A 7 -18.59 17.13 -8.39
C GLY A 7 -17.31 16.41 -8.85
N PRO A 8 -16.82 16.66 -10.07
CA PRO A 8 -15.88 15.77 -10.78
C PRO A 8 -14.47 15.85 -10.19
N ASP A 9 -13.87 14.68 -9.97
CA ASP A 9 -12.55 14.46 -9.37
C ASP A 9 -11.43 14.66 -10.41
N ASP A 10 -11.06 15.93 -10.62
CA ASP A 10 -9.88 16.34 -11.37
C ASP A 10 -8.69 16.43 -10.40
N GLY A 11 -7.87 15.38 -10.32
CA GLY A 11 -6.59 15.37 -9.57
C GLY A 11 -6.73 15.18 -8.06
N ALA A 12 -7.20 14.01 -7.64
CA ALA A 12 -7.53 13.61 -6.27
C ALA A 12 -6.62 14.19 -5.17
N THR A 13 -7.09 15.28 -4.55
CA THR A 13 -6.60 15.76 -3.26
C THR A 13 -7.03 14.76 -2.20
N LEU A 14 -6.09 14.14 -1.48
CA LEU A 14 -6.38 13.16 -0.44
C LEU A 14 -7.47 13.67 0.51
N SER A 15 -8.43 12.83 0.86
CA SER A 15 -9.44 13.19 1.85
C SER A 15 -8.79 13.49 3.19
N LYS A 16 -9.43 14.32 4.03
CA LYS A 16 -8.96 14.62 5.39
C LYS A 16 -8.68 13.35 6.23
N SER A 17 -9.47 12.29 5.98
CA SER A 17 -9.30 10.97 6.57
C SER A 17 -8.00 10.31 6.13
N GLU A 18 -7.72 10.29 4.82
CA GLU A 18 -6.50 9.70 4.26
C GLU A 18 -5.24 10.47 4.68
N GLN A 19 -5.32 11.80 4.75
CA GLN A 19 -4.23 12.65 5.26
C GLN A 19 -3.90 12.30 6.73
N THR A 20 -4.93 12.14 7.56
CA THR A 20 -4.74 11.76 8.97
C THR A 20 -4.13 10.36 9.09
N ARG A 21 -4.60 9.41 8.27
CA ARG A 21 -4.03 8.06 8.23
C ARG A 21 -2.56 8.06 7.81
N ALA A 22 -2.21 8.85 6.80
CA ALA A 22 -0.83 8.99 6.34
C ALA A 22 0.07 9.62 7.42
N LEU A 23 -0.40 10.69 8.08
CA LEU A 23 0.30 11.35 9.17
C LEU A 23 0.63 10.40 10.33
N ILE A 24 -0.33 9.57 10.73
CA ILE A 24 -0.13 8.57 11.80
C ILE A 24 0.93 7.55 11.37
N LEU A 25 0.86 7.06 10.12
CA LEU A 25 1.81 6.08 9.60
C LEU A 25 3.23 6.65 9.54
N GLU A 26 3.39 7.86 9.03
CA GLU A 26 4.70 8.55 8.94
C GLU A 26 5.30 8.80 10.32
N THR A 27 4.48 9.26 11.25
CA THR A 27 4.90 9.47 12.64
C THR A 27 5.33 8.15 13.30
N ALA A 28 4.58 7.07 13.04
CA ALA A 28 4.91 5.75 13.57
C ALA A 28 6.26 5.25 13.03
N MET A 29 6.48 5.34 11.70
CA MET A 29 7.72 4.90 11.07
C MET A 29 8.94 5.67 11.61
N ARG A 30 8.82 6.99 11.75
CA ARG A 30 9.86 7.82 12.35
C ARG A 30 10.16 7.39 13.79
N LEU A 31 9.13 7.20 14.62
CA LEU A 31 9.31 6.76 16.00
C LEU A 31 9.92 5.34 16.08
N PHE A 32 9.55 4.45 15.16
CA PHE A 32 10.16 3.12 15.09
C PHE A 32 11.64 3.18 14.73
N GLN A 33 12.06 4.09 13.85
CA GLN A 33 13.47 4.31 13.53
C GLN A 33 14.23 4.92 14.72
N GLU A 34 13.66 5.93 15.38
CA GLU A 34 14.33 6.65 16.48
C GLU A 34 14.42 5.82 17.77
N ARG A 35 13.38 5.04 18.09
CA ARG A 35 13.22 4.39 19.41
C ARG A 35 13.18 2.87 19.35
N GLY A 36 13.04 2.29 18.17
CA GLY A 36 12.77 0.88 17.96
C GLY A 36 11.27 0.54 18.06
N TYR A 37 10.89 -0.57 17.40
CA TYR A 37 9.51 -1.05 17.36
C TYR A 37 8.93 -1.41 18.75
N ASP A 38 9.71 -2.12 19.56
CA ASP A 38 9.23 -2.65 20.85
C ASP A 38 8.93 -1.54 21.85
N LYS A 39 9.81 -0.53 21.92
CA LYS A 39 9.71 0.60 22.86
C LYS A 39 8.67 1.64 22.44
N THR A 40 8.21 1.62 21.19
CA THR A 40 7.21 2.55 20.70
C THR A 40 5.80 2.05 21.05
N THR A 41 4.89 2.95 21.41
CA THR A 41 3.50 2.63 21.77
C THR A 41 2.51 3.42 20.92
N MET A 42 1.30 2.88 20.70
CA MET A 42 0.22 3.59 20.01
C MET A 42 -0.09 4.96 20.64
N ARG A 43 0.04 5.07 21.97
CA ARG A 43 -0.17 6.33 22.70
C ARG A 43 0.93 7.35 22.39
N ALA A 44 2.18 6.93 22.31
CA ALA A 44 3.29 7.80 21.94
C ALA A 44 3.13 8.31 20.50
N ILE A 45 2.73 7.43 19.58
CA ILE A 45 2.46 7.78 18.18
C ILE A 45 1.32 8.80 18.08
N ALA A 46 0.19 8.54 18.77
CA ALA A 46 -0.94 9.47 18.76
C ALA A 46 -0.56 10.86 19.28
N LYS A 47 0.19 10.91 20.40
CA LYS A 47 0.68 12.15 20.99
C LYS A 47 1.58 12.91 20.01
N GLU A 48 2.53 12.24 19.39
CA GLU A 48 3.49 12.84 18.47
C GLU A 48 2.82 13.29 17.16
N ALA A 49 1.82 12.56 16.68
CA ALA A 49 1.05 12.90 15.48
C ALA A 49 -0.01 14.00 15.74
N GLY A 50 -0.16 14.47 16.98
CA GLY A 50 -1.15 15.48 17.34
C GLY A 50 -2.61 15.01 17.23
N VAL A 51 -2.86 13.70 17.37
CA VAL A 51 -4.21 13.11 17.29
C VAL A 51 -4.61 12.46 18.62
N SER A 52 -5.91 12.29 18.84
CA SER A 52 -6.37 11.53 20.01
C SER A 52 -6.01 10.05 19.87
N VAL A 53 -5.80 9.38 21.01
CA VAL A 53 -5.50 7.94 21.05
C VAL A 53 -6.62 7.12 20.39
N GLY A 54 -7.89 7.49 20.61
CA GLY A 54 -9.03 6.84 19.97
C GLY A 54 -9.02 7.01 18.45
N ASN A 55 -8.61 8.18 17.94
CA ASN A 55 -8.48 8.42 16.50
C ASN A 55 -7.32 7.60 15.91
N ALA A 56 -6.20 7.46 16.61
CA ALA A 56 -5.12 6.56 16.19
C ALA A 56 -5.58 5.11 16.08
N TYR A 57 -6.30 4.60 17.09
CA TYR A 57 -6.85 3.23 17.05
C TYR A 57 -7.94 3.04 15.99
N TYR A 58 -8.69 4.08 15.66
CA TYR A 58 -9.67 4.05 14.57
C TYR A 58 -9.02 3.75 13.21
N TYR A 59 -7.81 4.28 12.96
CA TYR A 59 -7.09 4.01 11.71
C TYR A 59 -6.22 2.75 11.75
N PHE A 60 -5.66 2.42 12.91
CA PHE A 60 -4.76 1.29 13.10
C PHE A 60 -5.04 0.60 14.43
N GLU A 61 -5.54 -0.64 14.37
CA GLU A 61 -5.92 -1.42 15.57
C GLU A 61 -4.72 -1.78 16.46
N GLY A 62 -3.48 -1.58 15.98
CA GLY A 62 -2.26 -1.83 16.74
C GLY A 62 -1.00 -1.45 15.97
N LYS A 63 0.17 -1.69 16.60
CA LYS A 63 1.48 -1.41 16.00
C LYS A 63 1.76 -2.31 14.80
N GLU A 64 1.19 -3.50 14.81
CA GLU A 64 1.29 -4.50 13.75
C GLU A 64 0.62 -3.98 12.47
N HIS A 65 -0.53 -3.30 12.60
CA HIS A 65 -1.25 -2.72 11.48
C HIS A 65 -0.50 -1.52 10.86
N LEU A 66 0.30 -0.81 11.64
CA LEU A 66 1.20 0.24 11.13
C LEU A 66 2.30 -0.35 10.27
N ILE A 67 2.88 -1.48 10.68
CA ILE A 67 3.88 -2.21 9.88
C ILE A 67 3.26 -2.72 8.57
N GLN A 68 2.05 -3.28 8.62
CA GLN A 68 1.36 -3.69 7.39
C GLN A 68 1.08 -2.49 6.48
N GLY A 69 0.66 -1.36 7.05
CA GLY A 69 0.50 -0.11 6.30
C GLY A 69 1.79 0.39 5.65
N PHE A 70 2.93 0.22 6.32
CA PHE A 70 4.25 0.52 5.76
C PHE A 70 4.60 -0.41 4.60
N TYR A 71 4.38 -1.73 4.74
CA TYR A 71 4.60 -2.67 3.64
C TYR A 71 3.73 -2.39 2.43
N ASP A 72 2.46 -2.03 2.64
CA ASP A 72 1.56 -1.65 1.54
C ASP A 72 2.04 -0.39 0.84
N ARG A 73 2.50 0.62 1.61
CA ARG A 73 3.06 1.86 1.08
C ARG A 73 4.31 1.62 0.24
N ILE A 74 5.31 0.92 0.78
CA ILE A 74 6.57 0.68 0.07
C ILE A 74 6.38 -0.19 -1.18
N ALA A 75 5.45 -1.15 -1.12
CA ALA A 75 5.08 -1.96 -2.28
C ALA A 75 4.38 -1.12 -3.37
N ALA A 76 3.52 -0.17 -2.98
CA ALA A 76 2.87 0.73 -3.92
C ALA A 76 3.88 1.69 -4.57
N GLU A 77 4.79 2.27 -3.79
CA GLU A 77 5.89 3.11 -4.29
C GLU A 77 6.77 2.32 -5.27
N HIS A 78 7.14 1.08 -4.92
CA HIS A 78 7.92 0.20 -5.79
C HIS A 78 7.19 -0.16 -7.07
N GLN A 79 5.89 -0.45 -6.99
CA GLN A 79 5.08 -0.73 -8.17
C GLN A 79 5.02 0.46 -9.14
N VAL A 80 4.96 1.69 -8.62
CA VAL A 80 4.97 2.90 -9.44
C VAL A 80 6.33 3.07 -10.12
N ALA A 81 7.44 2.98 -9.37
CA ALA A 81 8.79 3.12 -9.94
C ALA A 81 9.13 2.01 -10.95
N ALA A 82 8.75 0.77 -10.64
CA ALA A 82 8.96 -0.37 -11.53
C ALA A 82 8.18 -0.24 -12.85
N ARG A 83 7.07 0.51 -12.89
CA ARG A 83 6.24 0.65 -14.11
C ARG A 83 7.02 1.26 -15.26
N GLU A 84 7.86 2.26 -14.98
CA GLU A 84 8.67 2.92 -16.00
C GLU A 84 9.68 1.93 -16.62
N VAL A 85 10.46 1.24 -15.78
CA VAL A 85 11.40 0.19 -16.19
C VAL A 85 10.70 -0.88 -17.03
N LEU A 86 9.55 -1.37 -16.56
CA LEU A 86 8.80 -2.42 -17.24
C LEU A 86 8.15 -1.96 -18.55
N SER A 87 8.05 -0.64 -18.78
CA SER A 87 7.51 -0.08 -20.01
C SER A 87 8.59 0.14 -21.09
N ARG A 88 9.83 0.40 -20.67
CA ARG A 88 10.96 0.64 -21.59
C ARG A 88 11.72 -0.64 -21.97
N GLU A 89 11.87 -1.58 -21.03
CA GLU A 89 12.68 -2.79 -21.24
C GLU A 89 11.83 -3.95 -21.76
N THR A 90 12.36 -4.67 -22.76
CA THR A 90 11.73 -5.88 -23.33
C THR A 90 12.44 -7.17 -22.93
N ASP A 91 13.75 -7.10 -22.69
CA ASP A 91 14.57 -8.22 -22.24
C ASP A 91 14.29 -8.60 -20.77
N LEU A 92 14.31 -9.89 -20.45
CA LEU A 92 13.98 -10.39 -19.12
C LEU A 92 15.03 -9.98 -18.08
N GLU A 93 16.32 -10.10 -18.41
CA GLU A 93 17.41 -9.78 -17.49
C GLU A 93 17.39 -8.28 -17.17
N ALA A 94 17.27 -7.43 -18.19
CA ALA A 94 17.17 -5.99 -18.03
C ALA A 94 15.95 -5.58 -17.18
N ARG A 95 14.79 -6.23 -17.38
CA ARG A 95 13.59 -5.99 -16.56
C ARG A 95 13.81 -6.40 -15.11
N LEU A 96 14.37 -7.57 -14.86
CA LEU A 96 14.58 -8.07 -13.50
C LEU A 96 15.59 -7.19 -12.76
N ALA A 97 16.73 -6.89 -13.38
CA ALA A 97 17.76 -6.03 -12.83
C ALA A 97 17.21 -4.63 -12.52
N GLY A 98 16.44 -4.04 -13.44
CA GLY A 98 15.84 -2.73 -13.23
C GLY A 98 14.80 -2.72 -12.10
N VAL A 99 13.93 -3.73 -12.00
CA VAL A 99 12.95 -3.84 -10.91
C VAL A 99 13.62 -4.05 -9.54
N LEU A 100 14.69 -4.84 -9.49
CA LEU A 100 15.45 -5.03 -8.25
C LEU A 100 16.19 -3.75 -7.86
N LYS A 101 16.74 -3.01 -8.82
CA LYS A 101 17.37 -1.73 -8.56
C LYS A 101 16.38 -0.71 -8.00
N THR A 102 15.18 -0.58 -8.59
CA THR A 102 14.16 0.33 -8.05
C THR A 102 13.69 -0.07 -6.65
N TRP A 103 13.69 -1.36 -6.32
CA TRP A 103 13.43 -1.82 -4.96
C TRP A 103 14.51 -1.33 -3.99
N LEU A 104 15.78 -1.49 -4.35
CA LEU A 104 16.90 -1.02 -3.53
C LEU A 104 16.87 0.50 -3.34
N ASP A 105 16.59 1.26 -4.39
CA ASP A 105 16.50 2.73 -4.33
C ASP A 105 15.40 3.17 -3.34
N ILE A 106 14.24 2.51 -3.36
CA ILE A 106 13.11 2.81 -2.46
C ILE A 106 13.35 2.31 -1.04
N ALA A 107 14.02 1.16 -0.88
CA ALA A 107 14.29 0.58 0.43
C ALA A 107 15.46 1.25 1.17
N THR A 108 16.37 1.93 0.45
CA THR A 108 17.58 2.54 1.00
C THR A 108 17.35 3.45 2.22
N PRO A 109 16.35 4.36 2.23
CA PRO A 109 16.07 5.21 3.39
C PRO A 109 15.68 4.43 4.66
N TYR A 110 15.17 3.20 4.50
CA TYR A 110 14.65 2.37 5.57
C TYR A 110 15.63 1.28 6.03
N HIS A 111 16.87 1.25 5.52
CA HIS A 111 17.82 0.16 5.83
C HIS A 111 18.10 0.02 7.34
N GLU A 112 18.27 1.13 8.04
CA GLU A 112 18.52 1.14 9.49
C GLU A 112 17.33 0.55 10.26
N PHE A 113 16.12 1.01 9.91
CA PHE A 113 14.89 0.46 10.46
C PHE A 113 14.76 -1.04 10.14
N ALA A 114 15.03 -1.45 8.90
CA ALA A 114 14.92 -2.84 8.46
C ALA A 114 15.84 -3.77 9.27
N VAL A 115 17.09 -3.36 9.55
CA VAL A 115 18.02 -4.14 10.38
C VAL A 115 17.50 -4.32 11.80
N GLN A 116 16.99 -3.26 12.42
CA GLN A 116 16.45 -3.33 13.78
C GLN A 116 15.15 -4.17 13.83
N PHE A 117 14.32 -4.03 12.80
CA PHE A 117 13.02 -4.68 12.71
C PHE A 117 13.09 -6.15 12.26
N PHE A 118 14.18 -6.56 11.58
CA PHE A 118 14.34 -7.90 11.03
C PHE A 118 14.06 -9.01 12.06
N LYS A 119 14.51 -8.84 13.31
CA LYS A 119 14.26 -9.81 14.39
C LYS A 119 12.78 -10.05 14.68
N ASN A 120 11.93 -9.04 14.44
CA ASN A 120 10.49 -9.10 14.66
C ASN A 120 9.72 -9.65 13.44
N ALA A 121 10.26 -9.46 12.23
CA ALA A 121 9.61 -9.80 10.96
C ALA A 121 10.11 -11.10 10.31
N ALA A 122 11.30 -11.58 10.68
CA ALA A 122 11.94 -12.75 10.08
C ALA A 122 11.35 -14.08 10.54
N ASP A 123 10.60 -14.09 11.66
CA ASP A 123 9.85 -15.26 12.10
C ASP A 123 8.62 -15.45 11.17
N PRO A 124 8.52 -16.56 10.42
CA PRO A 124 7.40 -16.81 9.51
C PRO A 124 6.04 -16.89 10.22
N ASP A 125 6.01 -17.22 11.51
CA ASP A 125 4.78 -17.30 12.32
C ASP A 125 4.43 -15.95 12.96
N SER A 126 5.33 -14.96 12.89
CA SER A 126 5.07 -13.61 13.40
C SER A 126 3.93 -12.93 12.63
N PRO A 127 2.99 -12.24 13.32
CA PRO A 127 1.97 -11.43 12.66
C PRO A 127 2.55 -10.25 11.87
N LEU A 128 3.83 -9.93 12.10
CA LEU A 128 4.59 -8.89 11.41
C LEU A 128 5.31 -9.39 10.16
N SER A 129 5.34 -10.71 9.94
CA SER A 129 5.92 -11.29 8.74
C SER A 129 5.12 -10.88 7.51
N PRO A 130 5.77 -10.41 6.43
CA PRO A 130 5.12 -10.21 5.15
C PRO A 130 4.66 -11.54 4.51
N PHE A 131 4.88 -12.70 5.13
CA PHE A 131 4.38 -13.98 4.63
C PHE A 131 3.44 -14.69 5.60
N SER A 132 3.03 -14.02 6.68
CA SER A 132 2.10 -14.58 7.67
C SER A 132 0.73 -14.93 7.05
N PRO A 133 0.06 -16.02 7.50
CA PRO A 133 -1.29 -16.40 7.04
C PRO A 133 -2.36 -15.31 7.18
N SER A 134 -2.15 -14.34 8.07
CA SER A 134 -3.05 -13.19 8.30
C SER A 134 -3.17 -12.24 7.10
N ARG A 135 -2.27 -12.31 6.10
CA ARG A 135 -2.35 -11.54 4.85
C ARG A 135 -3.47 -11.98 3.90
N SER A 136 -4.17 -13.07 4.18
CA SER A 136 -4.90 -13.83 3.17
C SER A 136 -6.29 -13.32 2.74
N THR A 137 -6.90 -12.26 3.29
CA THR A 137 -8.34 -12.02 2.99
C THR A 137 -8.76 -10.68 2.35
N ARG A 138 -8.01 -9.57 2.41
CA ARG A 138 -8.57 -8.27 1.91
C ARG A 138 -7.72 -7.47 0.92
N ALA A 139 -6.42 -7.28 1.15
CA ALA A 139 -5.59 -6.41 0.30
C ALA A 139 -5.25 -7.04 -1.07
N TRP A 140 -4.85 -8.32 -1.09
CA TRP A 140 -4.42 -9.01 -2.33
C TRP A 140 -5.56 -9.26 -3.33
N ARG A 141 -6.81 -9.41 -2.86
CA ARG A 141 -7.99 -9.57 -3.73
C ARG A 141 -8.23 -8.36 -4.62
N ARG A 142 -7.88 -7.14 -4.17
CA ARG A 142 -8.06 -5.92 -4.97
C ARG A 142 -6.98 -5.80 -6.05
N SER A 143 -5.72 -6.05 -5.72
CA SER A 143 -4.59 -6.00 -6.66
C SER A 143 -4.59 -7.14 -7.70
N ALA A 144 -5.09 -8.33 -7.36
CA ALA A 144 -5.23 -9.44 -8.33
C ALA A 144 -6.46 -9.32 -9.25
N SER A 145 -7.39 -8.39 -8.97
CA SER A 145 -8.65 -8.26 -9.71
C SER A 145 -8.56 -7.32 -10.92
N THR A 146 -7.61 -6.39 -10.95
CA THR A 146 -7.35 -5.51 -12.09
C THR A 146 -6.82 -6.26 -13.31
N ALA A 147 -6.12 -7.39 -13.14
CA ALA A 147 -5.68 -8.24 -14.24
C ALA A 147 -6.82 -9.07 -14.89
N ARG A 148 -7.93 -9.29 -14.17
CA ARG A 148 -9.06 -10.12 -14.68
C ARG A 148 -10.17 -9.28 -15.32
N CYS A 149 -10.26 -7.99 -15.00
CA CYS A 149 -11.33 -7.11 -15.51
C CYS A 149 -11.11 -6.67 -16.98
N SER A 150 -9.86 -6.61 -17.45
CA SER A 150 -9.54 -6.19 -18.83
C SER A 150 -9.85 -7.26 -19.90
N ARG A 151 -9.81 -8.56 -19.54
CA ARG A 151 -10.19 -9.66 -20.45
C ARG A 151 -11.71 -9.91 -20.53
N ALA A 152 -12.45 -9.66 -19.44
CA ALA A 152 -13.90 -9.86 -19.41
C ALA A 152 -14.67 -8.81 -20.21
N ARG A 153 -14.24 -7.53 -20.19
CA ARG A 153 -14.90 -6.45 -20.96
C ARG A 153 -14.71 -6.60 -22.48
N ARG A 154 -13.56 -7.08 -22.95
CA ARG A 154 -13.32 -7.32 -24.40
C ARG A 154 -14.17 -8.46 -24.96
N ARG A 155 -14.48 -9.49 -24.17
CA ARG A 155 -15.37 -10.59 -24.61
C ARG A 155 -16.84 -10.22 -24.61
N ARG A 156 -17.27 -9.27 -23.76
CA ARG A 156 -18.67 -8.82 -23.68
C ARG A 156 -19.05 -7.82 -24.77
N CYS A 157 -18.14 -6.95 -25.21
CA CYS A 157 -18.39 -6.06 -26.37
C CYS A 157 -18.52 -6.84 -27.69
N ARG A 158 -17.73 -7.92 -27.90
CA ARG A 158 -17.84 -8.72 -29.14
C ARG A 158 -19.15 -9.50 -29.29
N ARG A 159 -19.88 -9.77 -28.21
CA ARG A 159 -21.14 -10.53 -28.27
C ARG A 159 -22.38 -9.66 -28.56
N ASN A 160 -22.30 -8.34 -28.43
CA ASN A 160 -23.46 -7.44 -28.56
C ASN A 160 -23.48 -6.58 -29.83
N CYS A 161 -22.50 -6.68 -30.72
CA CYS A 161 -22.48 -5.96 -32.00
C CYS A 161 -23.03 -6.79 -33.19
N GLY A 162 -23.79 -7.86 -32.92
CA GLY A 162 -24.16 -8.87 -33.92
C GLY A 162 -25.56 -8.81 -34.52
N THR A 163 -26.47 -7.94 -34.06
CA THR A 163 -27.88 -7.99 -34.53
C THR A 163 -28.56 -6.63 -34.47
N SER A 164 -28.37 -5.82 -35.51
CA SER A 164 -29.43 -4.96 -36.09
C SER A 164 -28.93 -4.35 -37.41
N CYS A 165 -28.80 -5.20 -38.43
CA CYS A 165 -28.90 -4.78 -39.84
C CYS A 165 -30.21 -5.35 -40.38
N ARG A 166 -30.92 -4.55 -41.19
CA ARG A 166 -32.25 -4.74 -41.83
C ARG A 166 -33.39 -4.23 -40.93
N SER A 167 -34.27 -3.32 -41.37
CA SER A 167 -34.62 -2.84 -42.72
C SER A 167 -35.00 -1.35 -42.65
#